data_AF-A0A945WPJ8-F1
#
_entry.id   AF-A0A945WPJ8-F1
#
_cell.length_a   1.000
_cell.length_b   1.000
_cell.length_c   1.000
_cell.angle_alpha   90.00
_cell.angle_beta   90.00
_cell.angle_gamma   90.00
#
_symmetry.space_group_name_H-M   'P 1'
#
loop_
_entity.id
_entity.type
_entity.pdbx_description
1 polymer ?
#
loop_
_entity_poly.entity_id
_entity_poly.type
_entity_poly.pdbx_seq_one_letter_code
_entity_poly.pdbx_strand_id
1 'polypeptide(L)'
;MEQLKKYLVDNFEGVFILVILVFISAIVWFIEAKLAFLNFFYLPVLLSSYYLGIRSGVLGAFFTFLVIVIFASIYPESFIGVVDIFSLWASILTWAGFLILTAVIVGFTHRELQEKMTEALRARAEASGNAELLEQTMTTIREFESELDYKVEERTRVLEEKNKSIHAHKEKVEEALYSTMDPAVVKLMIEGRIRTENRRISVMFSDLKGFTQ
;
A
#
# COMPACT_ATOMS: atom_id res chain seq x y z
N MET A 1 -34.82 -23.30 -14.37
CA MET A 1 -34.56 -22.02 -13.67
C MET A 1 -33.07 -21.69 -13.59
N GLU A 2 -32.17 -22.61 -13.24
CA GLU A 2 -30.72 -22.32 -13.17
C GLU A 2 -30.06 -22.04 -14.53
N GLN A 3 -30.43 -22.76 -15.58
CA GLN A 3 -29.90 -22.51 -16.93
C GLN A 3 -30.33 -21.15 -17.51
N LEU A 4 -31.56 -20.73 -17.20
CA LEU A 4 -32.07 -19.40 -17.57
C LEU A 4 -31.29 -18.31 -16.82
N LYS A 5 -31.05 -18.50 -15.51
CA LYS A 5 -30.26 -17.58 -14.68
C LYS A 5 -28.82 -17.46 -15.18
N LYS A 6 -28.20 -18.57 -15.59
CA LYS A 6 -26.86 -18.58 -16.16
C LYS A 6 -26.80 -17.86 -17.51
N TYR A 7 -27.77 -18.11 -18.39
CA TYR A 7 -27.89 -17.41 -19.67
C TYR A 7 -28.18 -15.90 -19.51
N LEU A 8 -28.96 -15.52 -18.49
CA LEU A 8 -29.24 -14.11 -18.15
C LEU A 8 -28.00 -13.37 -17.63
N VAL A 9 -27.13 -14.06 -16.88
CA VAL A 9 -25.88 -13.48 -16.38
C VAL A 9 -24.84 -13.42 -17.49
N ASP A 10 -24.75 -14.46 -18.33
CA ASP A 10 -23.80 -14.53 -19.43
C ASP A 10 -24.16 -13.56 -20.58
N ASN A 11 -25.46 -13.29 -20.81
CA ASN A 11 -25.97 -12.32 -21.81
C ASN A 11 -26.62 -11.08 -21.15
N PHE A 12 -26.10 -10.63 -20.01
CA PHE A 12 -26.65 -9.49 -19.27
C PHE A 12 -26.82 -8.23 -20.15
N GLU A 13 -25.90 -8.00 -21.09
CA GLU A 13 -25.99 -6.89 -22.04
C GLU A 13 -27.25 -6.96 -22.92
N GLY A 14 -27.55 -8.14 -23.46
CA GLY A 14 -28.73 -8.35 -24.30
C GLY A 14 -30.04 -8.26 -23.53
N VAL A 15 -30.06 -8.78 -22.29
CA VAL A 15 -31.26 -8.70 -21.43
C VAL A 15 -31.56 -7.25 -21.08
N PHE A 16 -30.56 -6.45 -20.74
CA PHE A 16 -30.74 -5.05 -20.38
C PHE A 16 -31.31 -4.24 -21.55
N ILE A 17 -30.77 -4.45 -22.76
CA ILE A 17 -31.29 -3.83 -23.98
C ILE A 17 -32.74 -4.27 -24.24
N LEU A 18 -33.06 -5.56 -24.05
CA LEU A 18 -34.42 -6.07 -24.22
C LEU A 18 -35.40 -5.46 -23.21
N VAL A 19 -35.00 -5.30 -21.96
CA VAL A 19 -35.80 -4.63 -20.92
C VAL A 19 -36.06 -3.18 -21.29
N ILE A 20 -35.03 -2.45 -21.77
CA ILE A 20 -35.19 -1.08 -22.27
C ILE A 20 -36.19 -1.06 -23.43
N LEU A 21 -36.07 -1.98 -24.38
CA LEU A 21 -36.90 -2.03 -25.58
C LEU A 21 -38.38 -2.33 -25.22
N VAL A 22 -38.63 -3.25 -24.30
CA VAL A 22 -39.97 -3.55 -23.76
C VAL A 22 -40.54 -2.35 -23.03
N PHE A 23 -39.73 -1.67 -22.20
CA PHE A 23 -40.16 -0.49 -21.44
C PHE A 23 -40.51 0.67 -22.37
N ILE A 24 -39.70 0.90 -23.42
CA ILE A 24 -39.97 1.90 -24.46
C ILE A 24 -41.25 1.56 -25.20
N SER A 25 -41.43 0.31 -25.63
CA SER A 25 -42.63 -0.13 -26.34
C SER A 25 -43.90 0.07 -25.49
N ALA A 26 -43.83 -0.21 -24.19
CA ALA A 26 -44.94 0.02 -23.26
C ALA A 26 -45.28 1.51 -23.09
N ILE A 27 -44.26 2.38 -22.92
CA ILE A 27 -44.43 3.83 -22.80
C ILE A 27 -45.09 4.42 -24.05
N VAL A 28 -44.60 4.01 -25.22
CA VAL A 28 -45.08 4.49 -26.52
C VAL A 28 -46.54 4.08 -26.77
N TRP A 29 -46.98 2.95 -26.20
CA TRP A 29 -48.36 2.49 -26.27
C TRP A 29 -49.30 3.21 -25.29
N PHE A 30 -48.80 3.62 -24.11
CA PHE A 30 -49.62 4.20 -23.04
C PHE A 30 -49.77 5.74 -23.06
N ILE A 31 -48.91 6.48 -23.76
CA ILE A 31 -48.84 7.94 -23.65
C ILE A 31 -49.21 8.66 -24.96
N GLU A 32 -50.18 9.58 -24.86
CA GLU A 32 -50.67 10.40 -25.97
C GLU A 32 -49.77 11.62 -26.29
N ALA A 33 -49.02 12.15 -25.30
CA ALA A 33 -48.10 13.29 -25.48
C ALA A 33 -46.69 12.85 -25.89
N LYS A 34 -46.54 12.44 -27.16
CA LYS A 34 -45.38 11.67 -27.65
C LYS A 34 -44.04 12.44 -27.78
N LEU A 35 -44.05 13.77 -27.92
CA LEU A 35 -42.81 14.56 -28.14
C LEU A 35 -42.04 14.91 -26.85
N ALA A 36 -42.73 15.25 -25.75
CA ALA A 36 -42.06 15.58 -24.49
C ALA A 36 -41.42 14.33 -23.85
N PHE A 37 -42.05 13.17 -24.04
CA PHE A 37 -41.58 11.89 -23.52
C PHE A 37 -40.35 11.33 -24.25
N LEU A 38 -40.02 11.88 -25.42
CA LEU A 38 -38.78 11.53 -26.12
C LEU A 38 -37.56 11.79 -25.22
N ASN A 39 -37.60 12.85 -24.40
CA ASN A 39 -36.53 13.10 -23.44
C ASN A 39 -36.44 12.05 -22.32
N PHE A 40 -37.53 11.35 -22.01
CA PHE A 40 -37.50 10.31 -20.99
C PHE A 40 -36.69 9.08 -21.45
N PHE A 41 -36.57 8.87 -22.77
CA PHE A 41 -35.74 7.81 -23.33
C PHE A 41 -34.24 8.06 -23.22
N TYR A 42 -33.81 9.26 -22.79
CA TYR A 42 -32.41 9.46 -22.40
C TYR A 42 -32.05 8.62 -21.16
N LEU A 43 -32.92 8.51 -20.16
CA LEU A 43 -32.58 7.87 -18.88
C LEU A 43 -32.16 6.39 -19.03
N PRO A 44 -32.92 5.53 -19.71
CA PRO A 44 -32.55 4.13 -19.86
C PRO A 44 -31.27 3.94 -20.69
N VAL A 45 -31.08 4.78 -21.72
CA VAL A 45 -29.89 4.73 -22.58
C VAL A 45 -28.64 5.22 -21.84
N LEU A 46 -28.78 6.28 -21.03
CA LEU A 46 -27.72 6.76 -20.15
C LEU A 46 -27.35 5.71 -19.11
N LEU A 47 -28.34 5.08 -18.49
CA LEU A 47 -28.14 3.96 -17.57
C LEU A 47 -27.41 2.80 -18.25
N SER A 48 -27.79 2.45 -19.49
CA SER A 48 -27.10 1.42 -20.26
C SER A 48 -25.64 1.78 -20.52
N SER A 49 -25.37 3.01 -20.94
CA SER A 49 -24.00 3.45 -21.22
C SER A 49 -23.15 3.53 -19.95
N TYR A 50 -23.77 3.92 -18.83
CA TYR A 50 -23.12 4.00 -17.52
C TYR A 50 -22.73 2.62 -16.99
N TYR A 51 -23.66 1.65 -16.97
CA TYR A 51 -23.41 0.35 -16.35
C TYR A 51 -22.75 -0.68 -17.25
N LEU A 52 -23.11 -0.73 -18.53
CA LEU A 52 -22.61 -1.75 -19.47
C LEU A 52 -21.57 -1.17 -20.45
N GLY A 53 -21.24 0.11 -20.32
CA GLY A 53 -20.23 0.81 -21.12
C GLY A 53 -20.71 1.31 -22.48
N ILE A 54 -19.75 1.86 -23.25
CA ILE A 54 -20.03 2.63 -24.47
C ILE A 54 -20.77 1.81 -25.55
N ARG A 55 -20.39 0.54 -25.74
CA ARG A 55 -20.92 -0.29 -26.85
C ARG A 55 -22.42 -0.58 -26.67
N SER A 56 -22.81 -0.99 -25.47
CA SER A 56 -24.20 -1.28 -25.12
C SER A 56 -25.04 0.00 -25.07
N GLY A 57 -24.49 1.13 -24.58
CA GLY A 57 -25.14 2.43 -24.64
C GLY A 57 -25.46 2.88 -26.07
N VAL A 58 -24.52 2.70 -27.01
CA VAL A 58 -24.72 3.03 -28.44
C VAL A 58 -25.71 2.08 -29.09
N LEU A 59 -25.66 0.77 -28.78
CA LEU A 59 -26.66 -0.18 -29.27
C LEU A 59 -28.06 0.14 -28.75
N GLY A 60 -28.19 0.48 -27.47
CA GLY A 60 -29.42 0.96 -26.86
C GLY A 60 -29.95 2.20 -27.59
N ALA A 61 -29.11 3.21 -27.79
CA ALA A 61 -29.44 4.41 -28.56
C ALA A 61 -29.95 4.08 -29.97
N PHE A 62 -29.25 3.21 -30.70
CA PHE A 62 -29.64 2.77 -32.04
C PHE A 62 -31.00 2.06 -32.06
N PHE A 63 -31.25 1.14 -31.12
CA PHE A 63 -32.54 0.45 -31.03
C PHE A 63 -33.68 1.39 -30.64
N THR A 64 -33.45 2.35 -29.73
CA THR A 64 -34.46 3.36 -29.39
C THR A 64 -34.84 4.21 -30.60
N PHE A 65 -33.85 4.65 -31.38
CA PHE A 65 -34.06 5.36 -32.63
C PHE A 65 -34.85 4.52 -33.64
N LEU A 66 -34.49 3.25 -33.83
CA LEU A 66 -35.19 2.35 -34.74
C LEU A 66 -36.66 2.17 -34.36
N VAL A 67 -36.94 1.97 -33.06
CA VAL A 67 -38.32 1.84 -32.55
C VAL A 67 -39.11 3.12 -32.80
N ILE A 68 -38.53 4.29 -32.55
CA ILE A 68 -39.18 5.59 -32.78
C ILE A 68 -39.48 5.79 -34.27
N VAL A 69 -38.55 5.45 -35.17
CA VAL A 69 -38.75 5.54 -36.63
C VAL A 69 -39.88 4.62 -37.10
N ILE A 70 -39.90 3.37 -36.62
CA ILE A 70 -40.98 2.42 -36.93
C ILE A 70 -42.33 2.96 -36.43
N PHE A 71 -42.37 3.49 -35.21
CA PHE A 71 -43.61 3.98 -34.62
C PHE A 71 -44.11 5.27 -35.28
N ALA A 72 -43.21 6.18 -35.67
CA ALA A 72 -43.54 7.38 -36.44
C ALA A 72 -44.13 7.05 -37.82
N SER A 73 -43.71 5.94 -38.44
CA SER A 73 -44.25 5.44 -39.71
C SER A 73 -45.66 4.85 -39.56
N ILE A 74 -45.94 4.14 -38.46
CA ILE A 74 -47.22 3.46 -38.22
C ILE A 74 -48.31 4.42 -37.71
N TYR A 75 -47.94 5.42 -36.88
CA TYR A 75 -48.90 6.36 -36.28
C TYR A 75 -48.55 7.83 -36.58
N PRO A 76 -48.57 8.27 -37.86
CA PRO A 76 -48.23 9.64 -38.23
C PRO A 76 -49.19 10.67 -37.61
N GLU A 77 -50.49 10.33 -37.51
CA GLU A 77 -51.57 11.15 -36.95
C GLU A 77 -51.27 11.66 -35.52
N SER A 78 -50.60 10.85 -34.68
CA SER A 78 -50.30 11.24 -33.30
C SER A 78 -49.15 12.24 -33.15
N PHE A 79 -48.38 12.49 -34.22
CA PHE A 79 -47.27 13.44 -34.21
C PHE A 79 -47.55 14.71 -35.05
N ILE A 80 -48.59 14.68 -35.88
CA ILE A 80 -48.93 15.72 -36.88
C ILE A 80 -49.75 16.89 -36.28
N GLY A 81 -50.10 16.87 -35.00
CA GLY A 81 -51.00 17.88 -34.41
C GLY A 81 -50.50 19.33 -34.39
N VAL A 82 -49.19 19.61 -34.56
CA VAL A 82 -48.65 20.99 -34.43
C VAL A 82 -47.47 21.29 -35.39
N VAL A 83 -46.95 20.32 -36.16
CA VAL A 83 -45.65 20.47 -36.87
C VAL A 83 -45.68 19.83 -38.25
N ASP A 84 -45.04 20.48 -39.22
CA ASP A 84 -44.85 19.99 -40.60
C ASP A 84 -44.02 18.69 -40.63
N ILE A 85 -44.28 17.81 -41.59
CA ILE A 85 -43.67 16.47 -41.71
C ILE A 85 -42.14 16.56 -41.75
N PHE A 86 -41.60 17.56 -42.45
CA PHE A 86 -40.17 17.81 -42.53
C PHE A 86 -39.56 18.16 -41.17
N SER A 87 -40.24 19.00 -40.38
CA SER A 87 -39.76 19.44 -39.08
C SER A 87 -39.81 18.33 -38.03
N LEU A 88 -40.77 17.39 -38.14
CA LEU A 88 -40.82 16.18 -37.32
C LEU A 88 -39.59 15.29 -37.57
N TRP A 89 -39.29 14.98 -38.83
CA TRP A 89 -38.14 14.13 -39.17
C TRP A 89 -36.81 14.77 -38.79
N ALA A 90 -36.67 16.09 -39.00
CA ALA A 90 -35.49 16.83 -38.55
C ALA A 90 -35.33 16.76 -37.03
N SER A 91 -36.41 16.93 -36.26
CA SER A 91 -36.39 16.85 -34.80
C SER A 91 -35.99 15.46 -34.30
N ILE A 92 -36.52 14.38 -34.89
CA ILE A 92 -36.17 13.00 -34.53
C ILE A 92 -34.69 12.73 -34.83
N LEU A 93 -34.19 13.19 -35.98
CA LEU A 93 -32.80 12.99 -36.37
C LEU A 93 -31.83 13.73 -35.44
N THR A 94 -32.13 14.98 -35.11
CA THR A 94 -31.34 15.77 -34.15
C THR A 94 -31.37 15.14 -32.76
N TRP A 95 -32.53 14.68 -32.30
CA TRP A 95 -32.69 14.01 -31.01
C TRP A 95 -31.88 12.70 -30.95
N ALA A 96 -31.96 11.87 -31.99
CA ALA A 96 -31.21 10.62 -32.06
C ALA A 96 -29.69 10.85 -32.08
N GLY A 97 -29.24 11.86 -32.83
CA GLY A 97 -27.84 12.28 -32.83
C GLY A 97 -27.37 12.72 -31.44
N PHE A 98 -28.15 13.54 -30.76
CA PHE A 98 -27.83 13.98 -29.41
C PHE A 98 -27.80 12.82 -28.41
N LEU A 99 -28.71 11.86 -28.55
CA LEU A 99 -28.79 10.69 -27.69
C LEU A 99 -27.61 9.72 -27.86
N ILE A 100 -27.17 9.49 -29.10
CA ILE A 100 -25.94 8.71 -29.36
C ILE A 100 -24.71 9.44 -28.79
N LEU A 101 -24.61 10.75 -29.01
CA LEU A 101 -23.46 11.54 -28.56
C LEU A 101 -23.37 11.56 -27.03
N THR A 102 -24.50 11.74 -26.35
CA THR A 102 -24.58 11.70 -24.88
C THR A 102 -24.23 10.31 -24.35
N ALA A 103 -24.72 9.24 -24.99
CA ALA A 103 -24.36 7.88 -24.61
C ALA A 103 -22.85 7.65 -24.69
N VAL A 104 -22.19 8.11 -25.76
CA VAL A 104 -20.74 7.96 -25.93
C VAL A 104 -19.97 8.75 -24.86
N ILE A 105 -20.31 10.01 -24.63
CA ILE A 105 -19.64 10.87 -23.63
C ILE A 105 -19.75 10.25 -22.24
N VAL A 106 -20.96 9.87 -21.82
CA VAL A 106 -21.20 9.32 -20.48
C VAL A 106 -20.47 7.98 -20.31
N GLY A 107 -20.47 7.13 -21.34
CA GLY A 107 -19.74 5.87 -21.30
C GLY A 107 -18.22 6.06 -21.22
N PHE A 108 -17.66 7.11 -21.83
CA PHE A 108 -16.23 7.44 -21.70
C PHE A 108 -15.89 7.96 -20.30
N THR A 109 -16.64 8.93 -19.80
CA THR A 109 -16.43 9.51 -18.46
C THR A 109 -16.52 8.46 -17.37
N HIS A 110 -17.46 7.51 -17.46
CA HIS A 110 -17.57 6.44 -16.47
C HIS A 110 -16.35 5.51 -16.49
N ARG A 111 -15.84 5.16 -17.68
CA ARG A 111 -14.63 4.33 -17.80
C ARG A 111 -13.42 4.99 -17.17
N GLU A 112 -13.21 6.28 -17.45
CA GLU A 112 -12.10 7.03 -16.86
C GLU A 112 -12.23 7.13 -15.33
N LEU A 113 -13.45 7.30 -14.83
CA LEU A 113 -13.70 7.33 -13.38
C LEU A 113 -13.40 5.98 -12.71
N GLN A 114 -13.82 4.87 -13.33
CA GLN A 114 -13.53 3.52 -12.82
C GLN A 114 -12.03 3.23 -12.82
N GLU A 115 -11.33 3.63 -13.88
CA GLU A 115 -9.89 3.45 -14.00
C GLU A 115 -9.15 4.20 -12.87
N LYS A 116 -9.44 5.50 -12.69
CA LYS A 116 -8.87 6.30 -11.58
C LYS A 116 -9.21 5.74 -10.20
N MET A 117 -10.42 5.20 -10.02
CA MET A 117 -10.80 4.57 -8.75
C MET A 117 -9.98 3.32 -8.48
N THR A 118 -9.75 2.49 -9.51
CA THR A 118 -8.93 1.27 -9.36
C THR A 118 -7.46 1.59 -9.09
N GLU A 119 -6.92 2.64 -9.70
CA GLU A 119 -5.57 3.15 -9.42
C GLU A 119 -5.45 3.64 -7.98
N ALA A 120 -6.41 4.42 -7.50
CA ALA A 120 -6.43 4.91 -6.12
C ALA A 120 -6.50 3.76 -5.10
N LEU A 121 -7.27 2.71 -5.40
CA LEU A 121 -7.34 1.51 -4.55
C LEU A 121 -6.01 0.75 -4.53
N ARG A 122 -5.32 0.61 -5.67
CA ARG A 122 -3.99 -0.02 -5.75
C ARG A 122 -2.94 0.77 -4.96
N ALA A 123 -2.89 2.08 -5.15
CA ALA A 123 -1.96 2.95 -4.41
C ALA A 123 -2.20 2.87 -2.89
N ARG A 124 -3.46 2.78 -2.46
CA ARG A 124 -3.79 2.59 -1.05
C ARG A 124 -3.34 1.23 -0.51
N ALA A 125 -3.48 0.16 -1.30
CA ALA A 125 -3.00 -1.18 -0.93
C ALA A 125 -1.47 -1.22 -0.80
N GLU A 126 -0.74 -0.58 -1.71
CA GLU A 126 0.71 -0.44 -1.64
C GLU A 126 1.15 0.37 -0.41
N ALA A 127 0.46 1.48 -0.12
CA ALA A 127 0.73 2.29 1.08
C ALA A 127 0.51 1.49 2.38
N SER A 128 -0.53 0.64 2.45
CA SER A 128 -0.73 -0.24 3.61
C SER A 128 0.36 -1.31 3.74
N GLY A 129 0.82 -1.90 2.63
CA GLY A 129 1.92 -2.88 2.67
C GLY A 129 3.24 -2.25 3.12
N ASN A 130 3.53 -1.03 2.66
CA ASN A 130 4.71 -0.29 3.10
C ASN A 130 4.63 0.07 4.60
N ALA A 131 3.44 0.40 5.12
CA ALA A 131 3.24 0.67 6.54
C ALA A 131 3.52 -0.58 7.41
N GLU A 132 3.11 -1.77 6.96
CA GLU A 132 3.40 -3.04 7.64
C GLU A 132 4.91 -3.35 7.64
N LEU A 133 5.60 -3.13 6.51
CA LEU A 133 7.07 -3.30 6.41
C LEU A 133 7.83 -2.33 7.33
N LEU A 134 7.36 -1.09 7.46
CA LEU A 134 7.90 -0.10 8.39
C LEU A 134 7.74 -0.55 9.84
N GLU A 135 6.59 -1.11 10.19
CA GLU A 135 6.34 -1.66 11.52
C GLU A 135 7.26 -2.85 11.82
N GLN A 136 7.39 -3.81 10.90
CA GLN A 136 8.32 -4.92 11.03
C GLN A 136 9.77 -4.43 11.21
N THR A 137 10.22 -3.50 10.35
CA THR A 137 11.57 -2.94 10.44
C THR A 137 11.81 -2.27 11.80
N MET A 138 10.82 -1.53 12.30
CA MET A 138 10.89 -0.88 13.61
C MET A 138 11.01 -1.90 14.76
N THR A 139 10.28 -3.02 14.68
CA THR A 139 10.40 -4.10 15.68
C THR A 139 11.78 -4.75 15.65
N THR A 140 12.32 -5.05 14.48
CA THR A 140 13.66 -5.64 14.34
C THR A 140 14.76 -4.69 14.84
N ILE A 141 14.64 -3.38 14.58
CA ILE A 141 15.58 -2.39 15.12
C ILE A 141 15.55 -2.37 16.65
N ARG A 142 14.37 -2.42 17.27
CA ARG A 142 14.24 -2.49 18.74
C ARG A 142 14.85 -3.76 19.32
N GLU A 143 14.68 -4.89 18.66
CA GLU A 143 15.31 -6.14 19.08
C GLU A 143 16.84 -6.02 19.04
N PHE A 144 17.41 -5.48 17.95
CA PHE A 144 18.85 -5.25 17.86
C PHE A 144 19.36 -4.24 18.89
N GLU A 145 18.62 -3.17 19.17
CA GLU A 145 18.95 -2.19 20.21
C GLU A 145 19.03 -2.89 21.57
N SER A 146 18.03 -3.71 21.92
CA SER A 146 18.03 -4.46 23.19
C SER A 146 19.17 -5.48 23.29
N GLU A 147 19.52 -6.14 22.18
CA GLU A 147 20.64 -7.09 22.14
C GLU A 147 21.99 -6.38 22.31
N LEU A 148 22.14 -5.20 21.69
CA LEU A 148 23.33 -4.36 21.83
C LEU A 148 23.49 -3.88 23.28
N ASP A 149 22.42 -3.37 23.89
CA ASP A 149 22.46 -2.91 25.28
C ASP A 149 22.88 -4.04 26.23
N TYR A 150 22.30 -5.23 26.06
CA TYR A 150 22.69 -6.41 26.82
C TYR A 150 24.19 -6.76 26.64
N LYS A 151 24.68 -6.76 25.40
CA LYS A 151 26.11 -7.04 25.11
C LYS A 151 27.03 -5.97 25.69
N VAL A 152 26.63 -4.70 25.66
CA VAL A 152 27.41 -3.59 26.25
C VAL A 152 27.48 -3.74 27.76
N GLU A 153 26.36 -4.06 28.41
CA GLU A 153 26.32 -4.30 29.86
C GLU A 153 27.18 -5.50 30.26
N GLU A 154 27.04 -6.62 29.54
CA GLU A 154 27.85 -7.82 29.77
C GLU A 154 29.36 -7.53 29.64
N ARG A 155 29.75 -6.82 28.56
CA ARG A 155 31.15 -6.47 28.31
C ARG A 155 31.69 -5.51 29.35
N THR A 156 30.88 -4.56 29.80
CA THR A 156 31.24 -3.64 30.90
C THR A 156 31.49 -4.42 32.19
N ARG A 157 30.60 -5.36 32.53
CA ARG A 157 30.75 -6.22 33.71
C ARG A 157 32.01 -7.09 33.66
N VAL A 158 32.26 -7.75 32.53
CA VAL A 158 33.47 -8.58 32.33
C VAL A 158 34.74 -7.72 32.40
N LEU A 159 34.72 -6.51 31.86
CA LEU A 159 35.83 -5.56 31.96
C LEU A 159 36.09 -5.15 33.41
N GLU A 160 35.05 -4.86 34.20
CA GLU A 160 35.20 -4.54 35.62
C GLU A 160 35.77 -5.70 36.43
N GLU A 161 35.28 -6.93 36.21
CA GLU A 161 35.81 -8.13 36.86
C GLU A 161 37.28 -8.37 36.53
N LYS A 162 37.64 -8.27 35.23
CA LYS A 162 39.03 -8.37 34.81
C LYS A 162 39.89 -7.28 35.43
N ASN A 163 39.42 -6.03 35.41
CA ASN A 163 40.17 -4.92 36.00
C ASN A 163 40.42 -5.15 37.50
N LYS A 164 39.40 -5.58 38.24
CA LYS A 164 39.53 -5.95 39.66
C LYS A 164 40.54 -7.07 39.89
N SER A 165 40.52 -8.11 39.05
CA SER A 165 41.48 -9.21 39.13
C SER A 165 42.93 -8.77 38.84
N ILE A 166 43.11 -7.84 37.89
CA ILE A 166 44.42 -7.27 37.54
C ILE A 166 44.94 -6.41 38.69
N HIS A 167 44.08 -5.57 39.28
CA HIS A 167 44.44 -4.77 40.45
C HIS A 167 44.86 -5.65 41.63
N ALA A 168 44.13 -6.74 41.91
CA ALA A 168 44.49 -7.68 42.97
C ALA A 168 45.82 -8.41 42.70
N HIS A 169 46.10 -8.80 41.44
CA HIS A 169 47.41 -9.38 41.09
C HIS A 169 48.54 -8.36 41.21
N LYS A 170 48.30 -7.11 40.80
CA LYS A 170 49.28 -6.03 40.92
C LYS A 170 49.65 -5.76 42.38
N GLU A 171 48.67 -5.70 43.27
CA GLU A 171 48.89 -5.51 44.72
C GLU A 171 49.72 -6.65 45.32
N LYS A 172 49.39 -7.91 45.00
CA LYS A 172 50.18 -9.08 45.45
C LYS A 172 51.61 -9.06 44.93
N VAL A 173 51.82 -8.65 43.68
CA VAL A 173 53.15 -8.52 43.10
C VAL A 173 53.94 -7.42 43.80
N GLU A 174 53.31 -6.26 44.06
CA GLU A 174 53.95 -5.17 44.80
C GLU A 174 54.33 -5.61 46.22
N GLU A 175 53.43 -6.29 46.94
CA GLU A 175 53.70 -6.82 48.29
C GLU A 175 54.90 -7.79 48.31
N ALA A 176 54.94 -8.75 47.37
CA ALA A 176 56.04 -9.70 47.25
C ALA A 176 57.38 -9.03 46.88
N LEU A 177 57.34 -7.95 46.09
CA LEU A 177 58.53 -7.17 45.77
C LEU A 177 59.03 -6.40 47.00
N TYR A 178 58.13 -5.73 47.72
CA TYR A 178 58.46 -5.01 48.96
C TYR A 178 58.95 -5.93 50.09
N SER A 179 58.54 -7.20 50.13
CA SER A 179 59.01 -8.16 51.13
C SER A 179 60.43 -8.69 50.86
N THR A 180 60.85 -8.71 49.60
CA THR A 180 62.09 -9.39 49.17
C THR A 180 63.23 -8.41 48.91
N MET A 181 62.93 -7.13 48.68
CA MET A 181 63.88 -6.09 48.30
C MET A 181 63.72 -4.82 49.15
N ASP A 182 64.73 -3.94 49.12
CA ASP A 182 64.64 -2.62 49.75
C ASP A 182 63.54 -1.76 49.10
N PRO A 183 62.68 -1.06 49.87
CA PRO A 183 61.57 -0.27 49.34
C PRO A 183 61.98 0.80 48.31
N ALA A 184 63.19 1.37 48.42
CA ALA A 184 63.68 2.35 47.46
C ALA A 184 63.97 1.71 46.09
N VAL A 185 64.47 0.47 46.08
CA VAL A 185 64.74 -0.29 44.84
C VAL A 185 63.43 -0.66 44.17
N VAL A 186 62.43 -1.13 44.93
CA VAL A 186 61.11 -1.50 44.40
C VAL A 186 60.41 -0.30 43.76
N LYS A 187 60.42 0.86 44.43
CA LYS A 187 59.82 2.09 43.88
C LYS A 187 60.49 2.50 42.56
N LEU A 188 61.83 2.46 42.51
CA LEU A 188 62.57 2.75 41.28
C LEU A 188 62.30 1.72 40.18
N MET A 189 62.03 0.47 40.53
CA MET A 189 61.68 -0.58 39.56
C MET A 189 60.32 -0.33 38.93
N ILE A 190 59.30 -0.02 39.76
CA ILE A 190 57.94 0.28 39.32
C ILE A 190 57.91 1.54 38.43
N GLU A 191 58.69 2.56 38.79
CA GLU A 191 58.84 3.78 37.97
C GLU A 191 59.69 3.58 36.70
N GLY A 192 60.32 2.41 36.50
CA GLY A 192 61.19 2.13 35.36
C GLY A 192 62.53 2.89 35.39
N ARG A 193 62.98 3.31 36.56
CA ARG A 193 64.14 4.18 36.78
C ARG A 193 65.31 3.50 37.50
N ILE A 194 65.32 2.16 37.57
CA ILE A 194 66.44 1.41 38.15
C ILE A 194 67.75 1.76 37.43
N ARG A 195 68.77 2.05 38.23
CA ARG A 195 70.14 2.26 37.76
C ARG A 195 71.09 1.41 38.59
N THR A 196 72.06 0.79 37.94
CA THR A 196 73.09 0.01 38.60
C THR A 196 74.18 0.95 39.12
N GLU A 197 74.44 0.92 40.42
CA GLU A 197 75.52 1.68 41.06
C GLU A 197 76.43 0.75 41.85
N ASN A 198 77.75 0.96 41.73
CA ASN A 198 78.72 0.26 42.56
C ASN A 198 78.87 1.00 43.90
N ARG A 199 78.41 0.39 44.99
CA ARG A 199 78.54 0.90 46.35
C ARG A 199 79.42 -0.03 47.20
N ARG A 200 80.20 0.53 48.13
CA ARG A 200 80.87 -0.28 49.16
C ARG A 200 79.79 -0.78 50.12
N ILE A 201 79.59 -2.09 50.14
CA ILE A 201 78.62 -2.77 50.99
C ILE A 201 79.35 -3.74 51.92
N SER A 202 78.85 -3.86 53.14
CA SER A 202 79.29 -4.86 54.10
C SER A 202 78.31 -6.02 54.07
N VAL A 203 78.81 -7.24 53.91
CA VAL A 203 78.00 -8.45 53.81
C VAL A 203 78.25 -9.30 55.06
N MET A 204 77.17 -9.67 55.75
CA MET A 204 77.23 -10.59 56.89
C MET A 204 76.74 -11.96 56.40
N PHE A 205 77.56 -12.99 56.59
CA PHE A 205 77.18 -14.37 56.35
C PHE A 205 76.97 -15.08 57.69
N SER A 206 75.92 -15.88 57.77
CA SER A 206 75.63 -16.75 58.92
C SER A 206 75.28 -18.13 58.38
N ASP A 207 75.88 -19.15 58.95
CA ASP A 207 75.66 -20.55 58.55
C ASP A 207 75.33 -21.40 59.78
N LEU A 208 74.61 -22.51 59.56
CA LEU A 208 74.21 -23.44 60.60
C LEU A 208 75.30 -24.50 60.81
N LYS A 209 75.86 -24.55 62.02
CA LYS A 209 76.83 -25.57 62.38
C LYS A 209 76.16 -26.95 62.38
N GLY A 210 76.56 -27.82 61.44
CA GLY A 210 76.10 -29.21 61.36
C GLY A 210 74.90 -29.46 60.44
N PHE A 211 74.57 -28.55 59.52
CA PHE A 211 73.39 -28.65 58.64
C PHE A 211 73.26 -29.97 57.84
N THR A 212 74.38 -30.67 57.59
CA THR A 212 74.43 -31.89 56.78
C THR A 212 74.66 -33.20 57.56
N GLN A 213 74.76 -33.16 58.90
CA GLN A 213 74.87 -34.36 59.75
C GLN A 213 73.48 -34.82 60.21
#